data_AF-A0A2A9MEN1-F1
#
_entry.id   AF-A0A2A9MEN1-F1
#
_cell.length_a   1.000
_cell.length_b   1.000
_cell.length_c   1.000
_cell.angle_alpha   90.00
_cell.angle_beta   90.00
_cell.angle_gamma   90.00
#
_symmetry.space_group_name_H-M   'P 1'
#
loop_
_entity.id
_entity.type
_entity.pdbx_description
1 polymer ?
#
loop_
_entity_poly.entity_id
_entity_poly.type
_entity_poly.pdbx_seq_one_letter_code
_entity_poly.pdbx_strand_id
1 'polypeptide(L)'
;MMEVADFFVKNRVILGSSSKWRRQVLERRGCPCGQISPAIDEKQIRHDDPVVLVTMLANKKADACLENLKKTSPSSVFPDGYVYHLHARSSPETGGIGTNMAVPNNSGTVLPSYPSWLICSDQVAVFRNSIREKPANRDEGEAFLRDYSGSGDPVQVINATVLVNSYSKRRIERIDKGAAWFRHIPDADIKEILDKGLVLACAGGFAIDDEIMSKYVERIDGEEECFMGLPMSSFGKLIEGAIAQEGGPLSAGVQKCARGSTDLPSADPRVTWADE
;
A
#
# COMPACT_ATOMS: atom_id res chain seq x y z
N MET A 1 -18.99 -9.75 -5.26
CA MET A 1 -17.75 -8.96 -5.17
C MET A 1 -17.81 -8.21 -3.86
N MET A 2 -16.80 -8.36 -3.01
CA MET A 2 -16.67 -7.52 -1.81
C MET A 2 -16.26 -6.13 -2.27
N GLU A 3 -16.94 -5.10 -1.81
CA GLU A 3 -16.46 -3.74 -2.04
C GLU A 3 -15.18 -3.56 -1.22
N VAL A 4 -14.08 -3.07 -1.81
CA VAL A 4 -12.80 -2.90 -1.10
C VAL A 4 -12.98 -2.09 0.19
N ALA A 5 -13.86 -1.09 0.19
CA ALA A 5 -14.21 -0.31 1.38
C ALA A 5 -14.78 -1.19 2.52
N ASP A 6 -15.63 -2.17 2.21
CA ASP A 6 -16.21 -3.09 3.20
C ASP A 6 -15.13 -3.90 3.93
N PHE A 7 -14.05 -4.29 3.24
CA PHE A 7 -12.91 -4.95 3.88
C PHE A 7 -12.22 -4.05 4.92
N PHE A 8 -12.05 -2.76 4.62
CA PHE A 8 -11.40 -1.78 5.51
C PHE A 8 -12.27 -1.38 6.68
N VAL A 9 -13.60 -1.37 6.50
CA VAL A 9 -14.55 -1.21 7.59
C VAL A 9 -14.50 -2.43 8.51
N LYS A 10 -14.47 -3.64 7.94
CA LYS A 10 -14.53 -4.89 8.70
C LYS A 10 -13.22 -5.28 9.38
N ASN A 11 -12.09 -4.85 8.84
CA ASN A 11 -10.79 -5.26 9.33
C ASN A 11 -9.93 -4.04 9.69
N ARG A 12 -9.08 -4.18 10.71
CA ARG A 12 -8.04 -3.19 11.00
C ARG A 12 -7.00 -3.24 9.89
N VAL A 13 -6.96 -2.23 9.06
CA VAL A 13 -6.01 -2.12 7.94
C VAL A 13 -5.01 -1.01 8.22
N ILE A 14 -3.74 -1.28 7.97
CA ILE A 14 -2.62 -0.38 8.20
C ILE A 14 -1.86 -0.23 6.88
N LEU A 15 -1.65 1.02 6.44
CA LEU A 15 -0.78 1.35 5.33
C LEU A 15 0.67 1.50 5.83
N GLY A 16 1.52 0.54 5.47
CA GLY A 16 2.96 0.49 5.74
C GLY A 16 3.79 1.32 4.75
N SER A 17 3.44 2.60 4.57
CA SER A 17 4.06 3.47 3.57
C SER A 17 4.03 4.93 4.03
N SER A 18 5.11 5.68 3.78
CA SER A 18 5.18 7.14 3.97
C SER A 18 4.67 7.94 2.77
N SER A 19 4.35 7.29 1.63
CA SER A 19 3.83 7.96 0.43
C SER A 19 2.47 8.61 0.66
N LYS A 20 2.39 9.93 0.41
CA LYS A 20 1.14 10.70 0.45
C LYS A 20 0.14 10.22 -0.62
N TRP A 21 0.64 9.83 -1.79
CA TRP A 21 -0.18 9.38 -2.93
C TRP A 21 -0.95 8.10 -2.63
N ARG A 22 -0.28 7.08 -2.09
CA ARG A 22 -0.94 5.81 -1.72
C ARG A 22 -2.03 6.00 -0.67
N ARG A 23 -1.79 6.90 0.30
CA ARG A 23 -2.81 7.29 1.28
C ARG A 23 -4.00 7.95 0.58
N GLN A 24 -3.75 8.92 -0.30
CA GLN A 24 -4.80 9.64 -1.01
C GLN A 24 -5.67 8.71 -1.86
N VAL A 25 -5.09 7.68 -2.48
CA VAL A 25 -5.84 6.65 -3.21
C VAL A 25 -6.85 5.96 -2.29
N LEU A 26 -6.44 5.53 -1.10
CA LEU A 26 -7.34 4.87 -0.14
C LEU A 26 -8.41 5.82 0.40
N GLU A 27 -8.05 7.07 0.72
CA GLU A 27 -8.97 8.10 1.22
C GLU A 27 -10.06 8.44 0.20
N ARG A 28 -9.70 8.65 -1.08
CA ARG A 28 -10.66 8.90 -2.17
C ARG A 28 -11.66 7.74 -2.36
N ARG A 29 -11.28 6.53 -1.94
CA ARG A 29 -12.11 5.31 -2.03
C ARG A 29 -12.84 4.99 -0.72
N GLY A 30 -12.82 5.89 0.27
CA GLY A 30 -13.50 5.68 1.55
C GLY A 30 -12.96 4.48 2.34
N CYS A 31 -11.67 4.16 2.18
CA CYS A 31 -11.02 3.03 2.82
C CYS A 31 -10.26 3.48 4.08
N PRO A 32 -10.87 3.42 5.29
CA PRO A 32 -10.22 3.87 6.51
C PRO A 32 -9.04 2.97 6.88
N CYS A 33 -7.85 3.55 7.01
CA CYS A 33 -6.67 2.80 7.43
C CYS A 33 -5.80 3.58 8.42
N GLY A 34 -5.13 2.86 9.30
CA GLY A 34 -3.97 3.38 10.01
C GLY A 34 -2.77 3.54 9.08
N GLN A 35 -1.69 4.14 9.57
CA GLN A 35 -0.43 4.24 8.85
C GLN A 35 0.73 3.96 9.77
N ILE A 36 1.73 3.29 9.24
CA ILE A 36 3.04 3.17 9.85
C ILE A 36 4.09 3.33 8.75
N SER A 37 5.18 4.04 9.05
CA SER A 37 6.27 4.16 8.08
C SER A 37 7.26 3.00 8.27
N PRO A 38 7.69 2.34 7.19
CA PRO A 38 8.76 1.35 7.26
C PRO A 38 10.08 2.06 7.57
N ALA A 39 10.88 1.48 8.45
CA ALA A 39 12.24 1.93 8.74
C ALA A 39 13.23 1.01 8.01
N ILE A 40 13.39 1.18 6.69
CA ILE A 40 14.35 0.42 5.89
C ILE A 40 15.28 1.33 5.10
N ASP A 41 16.53 0.90 4.93
CA ASP A 41 17.47 1.50 3.98
C ASP A 41 17.26 0.87 2.60
N GLU A 42 16.41 1.47 1.78
CA GLU A 42 16.05 0.98 0.45
C GLU A 42 17.27 0.91 -0.49
N LYS A 43 18.29 1.76 -0.27
CA LYS A 43 19.46 1.86 -1.15
C LYS A 43 20.37 0.63 -1.13
N GLN A 44 20.32 -0.16 -0.06
CA GLN A 44 21.09 -1.39 0.08
C GLN A 44 20.46 -2.59 -0.64
N ILE A 45 19.25 -2.43 -1.15
CA ILE A 45 18.49 -3.50 -1.81
C ILE A 45 18.48 -3.17 -3.30
N ARG A 46 19.14 -4.03 -4.07
CA ARG A 46 19.34 -3.83 -5.51
C ARG A 46 19.15 -5.15 -6.24
N HIS A 47 18.56 -5.07 -7.42
CA HIS A 47 18.37 -6.18 -8.34
C HIS A 47 18.12 -5.61 -9.75
N ASP A 48 18.62 -6.28 -10.78
CA ASP A 48 18.53 -5.80 -12.17
C ASP A 48 17.15 -6.00 -12.79
N ASP A 49 16.43 -7.03 -12.36
CA ASP A 49 15.00 -7.19 -12.69
C ASP A 49 14.15 -6.26 -11.80
N PRO A 50 13.41 -5.30 -12.40
CA PRO A 50 12.58 -4.36 -11.65
C PRO A 50 11.46 -5.03 -10.87
N VAL A 51 10.88 -6.14 -11.37
CA VAL A 51 9.81 -6.88 -10.69
C VAL A 51 10.36 -7.49 -9.39
N VAL A 52 11.53 -8.13 -9.48
CA VAL A 52 12.19 -8.70 -8.31
C VAL A 52 12.57 -7.60 -7.32
N LEU A 53 13.12 -6.47 -7.79
CA LEU A 53 13.49 -5.34 -6.95
C LEU A 53 12.30 -4.82 -6.12
N VAL A 54 11.19 -4.46 -6.76
CA VAL A 54 10.02 -3.93 -6.03
C VAL A 54 9.41 -4.96 -5.10
N THR A 55 9.44 -6.24 -5.47
CA THR A 55 8.93 -7.33 -4.62
C THR A 55 9.77 -7.47 -3.36
N MET A 56 11.10 -7.45 -3.48
CA MET A 56 12.01 -7.48 -2.34
C MET A 56 11.80 -6.27 -1.43
N LEU A 57 11.72 -5.06 -2.00
CA LEU A 57 11.50 -3.83 -1.26
C LEU A 57 10.17 -3.83 -0.51
N ALA A 58 9.07 -4.20 -1.17
CA ALA A 58 7.75 -4.25 -0.55
C ALA A 58 7.69 -5.28 0.60
N ASN A 59 8.36 -6.43 0.45
CA ASN A 59 8.46 -7.43 1.51
C ASN A 59 9.30 -6.96 2.70
N LYS A 60 10.46 -6.33 2.46
CA LYS A 60 11.29 -5.76 3.53
C LYS A 60 10.56 -4.63 4.27
N LYS A 61 9.76 -3.81 3.55
CA LYS A 61 8.87 -2.81 4.17
C LYS A 61 7.86 -3.49 5.08
N ALA A 62 7.27 -4.60 4.65
CA ALA A 62 6.33 -5.35 5.48
C ALA A 62 7.00 -5.90 6.75
N ASP A 63 8.22 -6.46 6.64
CA ASP A 63 8.99 -6.93 7.81
C ASP A 63 9.24 -5.80 8.82
N ALA A 64 9.78 -4.68 8.35
CA ALA A 64 10.08 -3.53 9.20
C ALA A 64 8.82 -2.93 9.85
N CYS A 65 7.72 -2.84 9.09
CA CYS A 65 6.44 -2.39 9.63
C CYS A 65 5.90 -3.34 10.71
N LEU A 66 6.01 -4.67 10.52
CA LEU A 66 5.60 -5.64 11.55
C LEU A 66 6.42 -5.51 12.84
N GLU A 67 7.74 -5.27 12.73
CA GLU A 67 8.59 -5.01 13.89
C GLU A 67 8.25 -3.67 14.58
N ASN A 68 7.98 -2.62 13.81
CA ASN A 68 7.57 -1.33 14.34
C ASN A 68 6.22 -1.42 15.07
N LEU A 69 5.27 -2.22 14.55
CA LEU A 69 3.97 -2.43 15.19
C LEU A 69 4.07 -3.06 16.59
N LYS A 70 5.09 -3.88 16.86
CA LYS A 70 5.32 -4.44 18.22
C LYS A 70 5.67 -3.36 19.25
N LYS A 71 6.23 -2.24 18.79
CA LYS A 71 6.79 -1.17 19.64
C LYS A 71 5.91 0.08 19.67
N THR A 72 4.84 0.10 18.88
CA THR A 72 4.03 1.30 18.64
C THR A 72 2.68 1.17 19.34
N SER A 73 2.24 2.22 20.04
CA SER A 73 0.89 2.25 20.60
C SER A 73 -0.16 2.18 19.48
N PRO A 74 -1.26 1.41 19.65
CA PRO A 74 -2.37 1.42 18.70
C PRO A 74 -2.88 2.82 18.35
N SER A 75 -2.90 3.75 19.31
CA SER A 75 -3.37 5.13 19.11
C SER A 75 -2.49 5.96 18.17
N SER A 76 -1.22 5.61 18.00
CA SER A 76 -0.31 6.32 17.09
C SER A 76 -0.32 5.78 15.66
N VAL A 77 -0.98 4.65 15.42
CA VAL A 77 -1.08 4.03 14.09
C VAL A 77 -2.38 4.43 13.40
N PHE A 78 -3.48 4.55 14.15
CA PHE A 78 -4.78 4.91 13.60
C PHE A 78 -5.01 6.42 13.78
N PRO A 79 -5.43 7.16 12.73
CA PRO A 79 -5.72 8.58 12.85
C PRO A 79 -6.88 8.82 13.82
N ASP A 80 -6.88 9.98 14.49
CA ASP A 80 -7.88 10.39 15.51
C ASP A 80 -9.34 10.45 15.00
N GLY A 81 -9.60 10.17 13.72
CA GLY A 81 -10.92 10.20 13.10
C GLY A 81 -11.69 8.86 13.06
N TYR A 82 -11.03 7.71 13.27
CA TYR A 82 -11.68 6.40 13.18
C TYR A 82 -11.44 5.54 14.41
N VAL A 83 -12.52 5.03 15.00
CA VAL A 83 -12.48 4.01 16.04
C VAL A 83 -13.04 2.72 15.47
N TYR A 84 -12.35 1.61 15.69
CA TYR A 84 -12.89 0.30 15.39
C TYR A 84 -13.68 -0.18 16.61
N HIS A 85 -14.90 -0.67 16.44
CA HIS A 85 -15.66 -1.30 17.52
C HIS A 85 -15.75 -2.80 17.28
N LEU A 86 -15.39 -3.59 18.30
CA LEU A 86 -15.85 -4.96 18.37
C LEU A 86 -17.31 -4.95 18.83
N HIS A 87 -18.25 -5.17 17.92
CA HIS A 87 -19.65 -5.35 18.34
C HIS A 87 -19.78 -6.72 19.00
N ALA A 88 -19.71 -6.75 20.33
CA ALA A 88 -20.06 -7.93 21.11
C ALA A 88 -21.60 -8.01 21.21
N ARG A 89 -22.15 -9.15 20.75
CA ARG A 89 -23.53 -9.67 20.92
C ARG A 89 -24.59 -8.69 21.43
N SER A 90 -25.58 -8.41 20.59
CA SER A 90 -26.91 -8.02 21.04
C SER A 90 -27.99 -8.85 20.34
N SER A 91 -28.05 -10.14 20.66
CA SER A 91 -29.27 -10.98 20.76
C SER A 91 -28.96 -12.47 20.48
N PRO A 92 -29.49 -13.43 21.27
CA PRO A 92 -29.25 -14.86 21.08
C PRO A 92 -29.86 -15.48 19.81
N GLU A 93 -30.70 -14.78 19.07
CA GLU A 93 -31.65 -15.40 18.13
C GLU A 93 -31.19 -15.50 16.66
N THR A 94 -30.08 -14.86 16.25
CA THR A 94 -29.76 -14.73 14.80
C THR A 94 -28.43 -15.33 14.33
N GLY A 95 -27.70 -16.06 15.18
CA GLY A 95 -26.53 -16.85 14.74
C GLY A 95 -25.40 -16.07 14.03
N GLY A 96 -25.39 -14.74 14.10
CA GLY A 96 -24.43 -13.89 13.40
C GLY A 96 -23.04 -13.89 14.03
N ILE A 97 -22.00 -13.88 13.19
CA ILE A 97 -20.60 -13.70 13.59
C ILE A 97 -20.41 -12.23 13.99
N GLY A 98 -19.89 -11.94 15.19
CA GLY A 98 -19.59 -10.57 15.61
C GLY A 98 -18.68 -9.87 14.61
N THR A 99 -19.06 -8.68 14.15
CA THR A 99 -18.32 -7.91 13.16
C THR A 99 -17.50 -6.81 13.83
N ASN A 100 -16.24 -6.69 13.42
CA ASN A 100 -15.44 -5.50 13.71
C ASN A 100 -15.86 -4.42 12.71
N MET A 101 -16.12 -3.18 13.14
CA MET A 101 -16.52 -2.08 12.24
C MET A 101 -15.79 -0.79 12.59
N ALA A 102 -15.18 -0.14 11.59
CA ALA A 102 -14.70 1.23 11.70
C ALA A 102 -15.87 2.22 11.71
N VAL A 103 -15.93 3.13 12.69
CA VAL A 103 -16.89 4.25 12.72
C VAL A 103 -16.16 5.58 12.96
N PRO A 104 -16.72 6.72 12.49
CA PRO A 104 -16.20 8.05 12.80
C PRO A 104 -16.15 8.30 14.32
N ASN A 105 -15.06 8.90 14.79
CA ASN A 105 -14.77 9.04 16.20
C ASN A 105 -15.70 10.04 16.92
N ASN A 106 -16.73 9.53 17.60
CA ASN A 106 -17.55 10.26 18.58
C ASN A 106 -17.56 9.59 19.97
N SER A 107 -16.73 8.55 20.21
CA SER A 107 -16.68 7.85 21.49
C SER A 107 -15.29 7.28 21.77
N GLY A 108 -14.74 7.63 22.94
CA GLY A 108 -13.36 7.39 23.37
C GLY A 108 -13.03 5.95 23.77
N THR A 109 -13.33 4.97 22.91
CA THR A 109 -12.96 3.57 23.18
C THR A 109 -11.79 3.16 22.28
N VAL A 110 -10.57 3.24 22.80
CA VAL A 110 -9.38 2.69 22.15
C VAL A 110 -9.47 1.15 22.16
N LEU A 111 -9.31 0.51 21.00
CA LEU A 111 -9.33 -0.95 20.93
C LEU A 111 -8.08 -1.59 21.57
N PRO A 112 -8.24 -2.74 22.26
CA PRO A 112 -7.12 -3.61 22.61
C PRO A 112 -6.37 -4.13 21.37
N SER A 113 -5.21 -4.75 21.58
CA SER A 113 -4.34 -5.29 20.52
C SER A 113 -5.04 -6.39 19.72
N TYR A 114 -5.52 -6.09 18.51
CA TYR A 114 -6.08 -7.06 17.58
C TYR A 114 -5.17 -7.26 16.37
N PRO A 115 -5.18 -8.45 15.76
CA PRO A 115 -4.58 -8.70 14.46
C PRO A 115 -5.02 -7.70 13.40
N SER A 116 -4.06 -7.23 12.62
CA SER A 116 -4.23 -6.20 11.61
C SER A 116 -3.77 -6.72 10.26
N TRP A 117 -4.34 -6.18 9.19
CA TRP A 117 -3.79 -6.31 7.85
C TRP A 117 -2.84 -5.15 7.58
N LEU A 118 -1.67 -5.47 7.05
CA LEU A 118 -0.64 -4.52 6.69
C LEU A 118 -0.51 -4.51 5.17
N ILE A 119 -0.65 -3.32 4.58
CA ILE A 119 -0.42 -3.07 3.15
C ILE A 119 0.94 -2.42 3.02
N CYS A 120 1.90 -3.09 2.37
CA CYS A 120 3.17 -2.50 1.98
C CYS A 120 3.29 -2.51 0.47
N SER A 121 3.93 -1.49 -0.09
CA SER A 121 4.09 -1.40 -1.54
C SER A 121 5.38 -0.67 -1.88
N ASP A 122 5.95 -1.08 -3.01
CA ASP A 122 7.08 -0.42 -3.61
C ASP A 122 6.89 -0.27 -5.13
N GLN A 123 7.51 0.76 -5.70
CA GLN A 123 7.32 1.13 -7.09
C GLN A 123 8.61 1.71 -7.67
N VAL A 124 8.93 1.27 -8.88
CA VAL A 124 9.95 1.89 -9.73
C VAL A 124 9.36 2.25 -11.09
N ALA A 125 10.00 3.20 -11.77
CA ALA A 125 9.78 3.42 -13.18
C ALA A 125 10.85 2.68 -14.01
N VAL A 126 10.53 2.35 -15.25
CA VAL A 126 11.44 1.74 -16.21
C VAL A 126 11.31 2.47 -17.54
N PHE A 127 12.43 2.94 -18.07
CA PHE A 127 12.48 3.57 -19.39
C PHE A 127 13.68 3.01 -20.15
N ARG A 128 13.45 2.46 -21.35
CA ARG A 128 14.48 1.82 -22.20
C ARG A 128 15.41 0.88 -21.40
N ASN A 129 14.80 -0.05 -20.64
CA ASN A 129 15.46 -1.03 -19.77
C ASN A 129 16.22 -0.45 -18.56
N SER A 130 16.13 0.85 -18.30
CA SER A 130 16.75 1.48 -17.13
C SER A 130 15.74 1.66 -16.01
N ILE A 131 16.02 1.12 -14.83
CA ILE A 131 15.24 1.35 -13.62
C ILE A 131 15.48 2.79 -13.15
N ARG A 132 14.41 3.52 -12.87
CA ARG A 132 14.41 4.89 -12.36
C ARG A 132 13.59 4.94 -11.08
N GLU A 133 14.30 5.11 -9.96
CA GLU A 133 13.70 5.43 -8.67
C GLU A 133 13.28 6.92 -8.64
N LYS A 134 13.08 7.49 -7.45
CA LYS A 134 12.87 8.94 -7.31
C LYS A 134 14.17 9.67 -7.69
N PRO A 135 14.11 10.77 -8.46
CA PRO A 135 15.31 11.55 -8.75
C PRO A 135 16.01 11.99 -7.46
N ALA A 136 17.32 11.84 -7.41
CA ALA A 136 18.16 12.27 -6.30
C ALA A 136 18.26 13.80 -6.22
N ASN A 137 18.09 14.47 -7.37
CA ASN A 137 18.15 15.92 -7.48
C ASN A 137 17.37 16.41 -8.72
N ARG A 138 17.31 17.74 -8.86
CA ARG A 138 16.59 18.42 -9.95
C ARG A 138 17.16 18.09 -11.32
N ASP A 139 18.47 18.00 -11.47
CA ASP A 139 19.13 17.76 -12.76
C ASP A 139 18.82 16.36 -13.29
N GLU A 140 18.81 15.36 -12.41
CA GLU A 140 18.38 14.00 -12.75
C GLU A 140 16.89 13.97 -13.13
N GLY A 141 16.05 14.71 -12.40
CA GLY A 141 14.63 14.86 -12.75
C GLY A 141 14.45 15.48 -14.14
N GLU A 142 15.23 16.51 -14.47
CA GLU A 142 15.22 17.13 -15.80
C GLU A 142 15.66 16.16 -16.89
N ALA A 143 16.74 15.41 -16.67
CA ALA A 143 17.20 14.39 -17.59
C ALA A 143 16.11 13.34 -17.85
N PHE A 144 15.40 12.89 -16.81
CA PHE A 144 14.29 11.95 -16.96
C PHE A 144 13.16 12.50 -17.83
N LEU A 145 12.71 13.73 -17.55
CA LEU A 145 11.63 14.36 -18.30
C LEU A 145 12.01 14.59 -19.78
N ARG A 146 13.26 14.98 -20.05
CA ARG A 146 13.78 15.13 -21.41
C ARG A 146 13.82 13.81 -22.16
N ASP A 147 14.18 12.72 -21.48
CA ASP A 147 14.19 11.38 -22.08
C ASP A 147 12.79 10.91 -22.47
N TYR A 148 11.76 11.27 -21.71
CA TYR A 148 10.37 10.87 -22.02
C TYR A 148 9.78 11.70 -23.17
N SER A 149 10.11 12.99 -23.23
CA SER A 149 9.56 14.01 -24.13
C SER A 149 9.65 13.61 -25.61
N GLY A 150 8.51 13.25 -26.21
CA GLY A 150 8.43 12.93 -27.65
C GLY A 150 9.27 11.73 -28.07
N SER A 151 9.62 10.84 -27.13
CA SER A 151 10.55 9.73 -27.37
C SER A 151 9.97 8.60 -28.22
N GLY A 152 8.64 8.49 -28.30
CA GLY A 152 7.92 7.36 -28.89
C GLY A 152 7.90 6.09 -28.01
N ASP A 153 8.71 6.03 -26.96
CA ASP A 153 8.79 4.91 -26.03
C ASP A 153 8.01 5.20 -24.74
N PRO A 154 7.39 4.19 -24.11
CA PRO A 154 6.73 4.39 -22.83
C PRO A 154 7.72 4.49 -21.68
N VAL A 155 7.41 5.35 -20.71
CA VAL A 155 7.86 5.13 -19.33
C VAL A 155 6.88 4.17 -18.65
N GLN A 156 7.40 3.05 -18.16
CA GLN A 156 6.61 2.04 -17.48
C GLN A 156 6.74 2.22 -15.97
N VAL A 157 5.67 1.96 -15.23
CA VAL A 157 5.70 1.79 -13.77
C VAL A 157 5.49 0.32 -13.44
N ILE A 158 6.26 -0.17 -12.47
CA ILE A 158 6.12 -1.52 -11.93
C ILE A 158 5.93 -1.36 -10.42
N ASN A 159 4.80 -1.83 -9.93
CA ASN A 159 4.42 -1.72 -8.52
C ASN A 159 4.24 -3.11 -7.93
N ALA A 160 4.90 -3.37 -6.81
CA ALA A 160 4.60 -4.52 -5.95
C ALA A 160 3.74 -4.06 -4.78
N THR A 161 2.68 -4.82 -4.49
CA THR A 161 1.87 -4.66 -3.29
C THR A 161 1.84 -5.98 -2.53
N VAL A 162 2.18 -5.91 -1.24
CA VAL A 162 2.20 -7.03 -0.31
C VAL A 162 1.15 -6.75 0.76
N LEU A 163 0.19 -7.67 0.88
CA LEU A 163 -0.80 -7.67 1.95
C LEU A 163 -0.43 -8.76 2.95
N VAL A 164 -0.20 -8.37 4.21
CA VAL A 164 0.24 -9.27 5.27
C VAL A 164 -0.76 -9.30 6.42
N ASN A 165 -1.12 -10.49 6.86
CA ASN A 165 -1.87 -10.67 8.10
C ASN A 165 -0.90 -10.68 9.29
N SER A 166 -1.04 -9.74 10.22
CA SER A 166 -0.08 -9.59 11.32
C SER A 166 -0.11 -10.76 12.31
N TYR A 167 -1.15 -11.60 12.29
CA TYR A 167 -1.32 -12.76 13.16
C TYR A 167 -0.90 -14.07 12.49
N SER A 168 -1.51 -14.42 11.36
CA SER A 168 -1.17 -15.66 10.64
C SER A 168 0.19 -15.58 9.93
N LYS A 169 0.73 -14.36 9.77
CA LYS A 169 1.95 -14.03 9.01
C LYS A 169 1.86 -14.37 7.52
N ARG A 170 0.69 -14.81 7.04
CA ARG A 170 0.46 -15.07 5.61
C ARG A 170 0.60 -13.78 4.82
N ARG A 171 1.20 -13.91 3.65
CA ARG A 171 1.41 -12.85 2.68
C ARG A 171 0.73 -13.23 1.38
N ILE A 172 0.15 -12.23 0.75
CA ILE A 172 -0.20 -12.31 -0.65
C ILE A 172 0.40 -11.11 -1.35
N GLU A 173 0.93 -11.35 -2.53
CA GLU A 173 1.70 -10.39 -3.30
C GLU A 173 1.05 -10.18 -4.65
N ARG A 174 1.18 -8.98 -5.18
CA ARG A 174 0.76 -8.68 -6.54
C ARG A 174 1.67 -7.67 -7.19
N ILE A 175 1.89 -7.91 -8.47
CA ILE A 175 2.60 -7.01 -9.38
C ILE A 175 1.58 -6.39 -10.32
N ASP A 176 1.62 -5.07 -10.41
CA ASP A 176 0.84 -4.31 -11.36
C ASP A 176 1.78 -3.42 -12.19
N LYS A 177 1.41 -3.23 -13.46
CA LYS A 177 2.19 -2.45 -14.42
C LYS A 177 1.31 -1.39 -15.07
N GLY A 178 1.91 -0.25 -15.37
CA GLY A 178 1.32 0.80 -16.19
C GLY A 178 2.35 1.36 -17.14
N ALA A 179 1.93 1.99 -18.24
CA ALA A 179 2.82 2.63 -19.19
C ALA A 179 2.22 3.96 -19.66
N ALA A 180 3.05 5.00 -19.73
CA ALA A 180 2.65 6.31 -20.22
C ALA A 180 3.58 6.75 -21.35
N TRP A 181 2.99 7.32 -22.40
CA TRP A 181 3.69 7.94 -23.51
C TRP A 181 3.47 9.45 -23.43
N PHE A 182 4.52 10.20 -23.75
CA PHE A 182 4.48 11.64 -23.76
C PHE A 182 4.75 12.18 -25.16
N ARG A 183 3.92 13.13 -25.58
CA ARG A 183 4.25 14.05 -26.67
C ARG A 183 5.49 14.87 -26.28
N HIS A 184 5.98 15.66 -27.23
CA HIS A 184 7.03 16.63 -26.91
C HIS A 184 6.56 17.59 -25.81
N ILE A 185 7.29 17.60 -24.69
CA ILE A 185 7.18 18.53 -23.57
C ILE A 185 8.20 19.67 -23.80
N PRO A 186 7.75 20.93 -23.94
CA PRO A 186 8.64 22.08 -24.09
C PRO A 186 9.54 22.27 -22.87
N ASP A 187 10.76 22.78 -23.09
CA ASP A 187 11.74 23.05 -22.02
C ASP A 187 11.21 23.99 -20.92
N ALA A 188 10.40 24.97 -21.29
CA ALA A 188 9.77 25.88 -20.34
C ALA A 188 8.84 25.14 -19.37
N ASP A 189 8.07 24.18 -19.89
CA ASP A 189 7.13 23.38 -19.11
C ASP A 189 7.87 22.34 -18.27
N ILE A 190 8.95 21.74 -18.78
CA ILE A 190 9.83 20.86 -17.97
C ILE A 190 10.37 21.63 -16.76
N LYS A 191 10.83 22.86 -16.97
CA LYS A 191 11.32 23.72 -15.89
C LYS A 191 10.22 24.00 -14.86
N GLU A 192 9.03 24.38 -15.32
CA GLU A 192 7.91 24.68 -14.42
C GLU A 192 7.44 23.45 -13.63
N ILE A 193 7.38 22.28 -14.27
CA ILE A 193 7.07 20.99 -13.62
C ILE A 193 8.07 20.70 -12.48
N LEU A 194 9.37 20.90 -12.73
CA LEU A 194 10.42 20.67 -11.73
C LEU A 194 10.37 21.71 -10.60
N ASP A 195 10.06 22.96 -10.91
CA ASP A 195 9.98 24.05 -9.93
C ASP A 195 8.81 23.84 -8.94
N LYS A 196 7.73 23.15 -9.35
CA LYS A 196 6.68 22.66 -8.43
C LYS A 196 7.17 21.59 -7.46
N GLY A 197 8.27 20.88 -7.78
CA GLY A 197 8.93 19.89 -6.92
C GLY A 197 8.19 18.57 -6.71
N LEU A 198 6.93 18.47 -7.13
CA LEU A 198 6.09 17.29 -6.95
C LEU A 198 6.73 16.02 -7.51
N VAL A 199 7.20 16.11 -8.76
CA VAL A 199 7.72 14.96 -9.51
C VAL A 199 9.00 14.39 -8.93
N LEU A 200 9.78 15.18 -8.18
CA LEU A 200 11.00 14.72 -7.51
C LEU A 200 10.71 13.70 -6.39
N ALA A 201 9.47 13.66 -5.89
CA ALA A 201 9.03 12.66 -4.93
C ALA A 201 8.42 11.40 -5.59
N CYS A 202 8.34 11.35 -6.92
CA CYS A 202 7.71 10.28 -7.69
C CYS A 202 8.76 9.37 -8.35
N ALA A 203 8.47 8.07 -8.42
CA ALA A 203 9.34 7.13 -9.15
C ALA A 203 9.41 7.53 -10.62
N GLY A 204 10.62 7.60 -11.18
CA GLY A 204 10.84 8.04 -12.55
C GLY A 204 10.71 9.55 -12.77
N GLY A 205 10.46 10.35 -11.74
CA GLY A 205 10.43 11.81 -11.89
C GLY A 205 9.25 12.34 -12.69
N PHE A 206 8.08 11.69 -12.64
CA PHE A 206 6.90 12.12 -13.38
C PHE A 206 5.59 11.91 -12.60
N ALA A 207 4.54 12.62 -13.00
CA ALA A 207 3.19 12.45 -12.51
C ALA A 207 2.20 12.72 -13.66
N ILE A 208 1.42 11.72 -14.04
CA ILE A 208 0.50 11.80 -15.19
C ILE A 208 -0.68 12.74 -14.95
N ASP A 209 -1.01 13.00 -13.68
CA ASP A 209 -2.07 13.87 -13.22
C ASP A 209 -1.56 15.28 -12.83
N ASP A 210 -0.27 15.58 -13.04
CA ASP A 210 0.26 16.92 -12.87
C ASP A 210 -0.40 17.89 -13.87
N GLU A 211 -0.73 19.09 -13.39
CA GLU A 211 -1.46 20.13 -14.13
C GLU A 211 -0.82 20.51 -15.47
N ILE A 212 0.51 20.47 -15.56
CA ILE A 212 1.24 20.79 -16.78
C ILE A 212 1.50 19.51 -17.56
N MET A 213 2.03 18.49 -16.88
CA MET A 213 2.48 17.26 -17.53
C MET A 213 1.33 16.50 -18.19
N SER A 214 0.13 16.51 -17.60
CA SER A 214 -1.08 15.87 -18.15
C SER A 214 -1.42 16.34 -19.57
N LYS A 215 -1.09 17.59 -19.93
CA LYS A 215 -1.29 18.14 -21.30
C LYS A 215 -0.47 17.41 -22.36
N TYR A 216 0.61 16.74 -21.94
CA TYR A 216 1.56 16.06 -22.82
C TYR A 216 1.41 14.55 -22.80
N VAL A 217 0.57 13.99 -21.92
CA VAL A 217 0.25 12.57 -21.94
C VAL A 217 -0.45 12.25 -23.27
N GLU A 218 0.20 11.42 -24.09
CA GLU A 218 -0.33 10.98 -25.38
C GLU A 218 -1.23 9.76 -25.21
N ARG A 219 -0.78 8.82 -24.38
CA ARG A 219 -1.44 7.54 -24.15
C ARG A 219 -1.08 7.00 -22.78
N ILE A 220 -2.02 6.32 -22.16
CA ILE A 220 -1.83 5.52 -20.95
C ILE A 220 -2.31 4.10 -21.25
N ASP A 221 -1.49 3.12 -20.92
CA ASP A 221 -1.89 1.72 -20.81
C ASP A 221 -1.85 1.30 -19.34
N GLY A 222 -2.99 0.88 -18.80
CA GLY A 222 -3.18 0.51 -17.39
C GLY A 222 -4.09 1.48 -16.63
N GLU A 223 -4.30 1.21 -15.34
CA GLU A 223 -5.07 2.08 -14.45
C GLU A 223 -4.24 3.31 -14.03
N GLU A 224 -4.89 4.48 -13.91
CA GLU A 224 -4.21 5.69 -13.45
C GLU A 224 -3.59 5.51 -12.06
N GLU A 225 -4.26 4.77 -11.17
CA GLU A 225 -3.74 4.49 -9.83
C GLU A 225 -2.48 3.60 -9.84
N CYS A 226 -2.12 2.96 -10.97
CA CYS A 226 -0.79 2.35 -11.12
C CYS A 226 0.30 3.40 -10.94
N PHE A 227 0.12 4.62 -11.44
CA PHE A 227 1.10 5.70 -11.35
C PHE A 227 1.12 6.37 -9.98
N MET A 228 0.05 6.19 -9.19
CA MET A 228 0.00 6.59 -7.78
C MET A 228 0.57 5.52 -6.82
N GLY A 229 0.91 4.33 -7.34
CA GLY A 229 1.54 3.24 -6.60
C GLY A 229 0.58 2.36 -5.80
N LEU A 230 -0.74 2.40 -6.06
CA LEU A 230 -1.72 1.49 -5.47
C LEU A 230 -2.95 1.30 -6.38
N PRO A 231 -2.85 0.49 -7.44
CA PRO A 231 -3.97 0.24 -8.34
C PRO A 231 -5.12 -0.51 -7.65
N MET A 232 -6.32 0.04 -7.71
CA MET A 232 -7.43 -0.38 -6.83
C MET A 232 -8.18 -1.61 -7.34
N SER A 233 -8.30 -1.80 -8.66
CA SER A 233 -8.99 -3.00 -9.18
C SER A 233 -8.18 -4.26 -8.87
N SER A 234 -6.86 -4.13 -9.00
CA SER A 234 -5.92 -5.20 -8.72
C SER A 234 -5.83 -5.50 -7.23
N PHE A 235 -5.84 -4.46 -6.42
CA PHE A 235 -5.89 -4.56 -4.97
C PHE A 235 -7.16 -5.26 -4.46
N GLY A 236 -8.31 -5.09 -5.13
CA GLY A 236 -9.52 -5.86 -4.85
C GLY A 236 -9.31 -7.37 -4.94
N LYS A 237 -8.69 -7.86 -6.02
CA LYS A 237 -8.39 -9.31 -6.16
C LYS A 237 -7.35 -9.78 -5.15
N LEU A 238 -6.41 -8.91 -4.75
CA LEU A 238 -5.44 -9.20 -3.69
C LEU A 238 -6.15 -9.49 -2.36
N ILE A 239 -7.14 -8.65 -2.01
CA ILE A 239 -7.98 -8.83 -0.83
C ILE A 239 -8.80 -10.12 -0.93
N GLU A 240 -9.43 -10.39 -2.07
CA GLU A 240 -10.20 -11.63 -2.28
C GLU A 240 -9.33 -12.88 -2.08
N GLY A 241 -8.11 -12.88 -2.62
CA GLY A 241 -7.15 -13.95 -2.42
C GLY A 241 -6.71 -14.11 -0.96
N ALA A 242 -6.47 -13.00 -0.25
CA ALA A 242 -6.13 -13.03 1.17
C ALA A 242 -7.26 -13.61 2.03
N ILE A 243 -8.49 -13.21 1.76
CA ILE A 243 -9.70 -13.69 2.44
C ILE A 243 -9.91 -15.19 2.20
N ALA A 244 -9.72 -15.65 0.96
CA ALA A 244 -9.80 -17.06 0.63
C ALA A 244 -8.75 -17.89 1.39
N GLN A 245 -7.51 -17.40 1.51
CA GLN A 245 -6.44 -18.07 2.25
C GLN A 245 -6.68 -18.11 3.78
N GLU A 246 -7.39 -17.12 4.32
CA GLU A 246 -7.77 -17.06 5.74
C GLU A 246 -9.07 -17.80 6.07
N GLY A 247 -9.77 -18.34 5.05
CA GLY A 247 -11.01 -19.08 5.22
C GLY A 247 -12.23 -18.21 5.58
N GLY A 248 -12.18 -16.90 5.34
CA GLY A 248 -13.31 -16.00 5.61
C GLY A 248 -12.97 -14.51 5.56
N PRO A 249 -13.99 -13.62 5.54
CA PRO A 249 -13.84 -12.17 5.31
C PRO A 249 -13.21 -11.40 6.48
N LEU A 250 -13.12 -12.04 7.65
CA LEU A 250 -12.43 -11.54 8.83
C LEU A 250 -11.07 -12.25 8.92
N SER A 251 -10.01 -11.51 9.29
CA SER A 251 -8.72 -12.16 9.59
C SER A 251 -8.87 -13.29 10.61
N ALA A 252 -8.05 -14.35 10.51
CA ALA A 252 -8.07 -15.46 11.47
C ALA A 252 -7.92 -14.97 12.93
N GLY A 253 -7.16 -13.89 13.10
CA GLY A 253 -7.01 -13.18 14.35
C GLY A 253 -8.31 -12.58 14.89
N VAL A 254 -9.04 -11.83 14.07
CA VAL A 254 -10.34 -11.26 14.42
C VAL A 254 -11.37 -12.37 14.70
N GLN A 255 -11.40 -13.42 13.87
CA GLN A 255 -12.28 -14.57 14.08
C GLN A 255 -12.05 -15.23 15.44
N LYS A 256 -10.79 -15.35 15.85
CA LYS A 256 -10.41 -15.97 17.12
C LYS A 256 -10.78 -15.11 18.32
N CYS A 257 -10.47 -13.81 18.28
CA CYS A 257 -10.86 -12.91 19.37
C CYS A 257 -12.40 -12.79 19.50
N ALA A 258 -13.14 -12.85 18.40
CA ALA A 258 -14.60 -12.87 18.41
C ALA A 258 -15.20 -14.13 19.07
N ARG A 259 -14.45 -15.24 19.14
CA ARG A 259 -14.85 -16.49 19.81
C ARG A 259 -14.51 -16.52 21.30
N GLY A 260 -13.85 -15.49 21.85
CA GLY A 260 -13.51 -15.41 23.28
C GLY A 260 -12.42 -16.38 23.76
N SER A 261 -11.65 -17.00 22.86
CA SER A 261 -10.56 -17.92 23.23
C SER A 261 -9.24 -17.18 23.39
N THR A 262 -8.64 -17.28 24.59
CA THR A 262 -7.34 -16.73 24.97
C THR A 262 -6.15 -17.57 24.54
N ASP A 263 -6.35 -18.71 23.87
CA ASP A 263 -5.28 -19.65 23.59
C ASP A 263 -4.53 -19.26 22.33
N LEU A 264 -3.37 -18.58 22.42
CA LEU A 264 -2.41 -18.40 21.31
C LEU A 264 -2.28 -19.72 20.51
N PRO A 265 -2.22 -19.68 19.16
CA PRO A 265 -2.07 -20.93 18.42
C PRO A 265 -0.75 -21.58 18.87
N SER A 266 -0.80 -22.86 19.25
CA SER A 266 0.41 -23.62 19.54
C SER A 266 1.36 -23.42 18.36
N ALA A 267 2.56 -22.93 18.65
CA ALA A 267 3.61 -22.71 17.66
C ALA A 267 3.67 -23.93 16.73
N ASP A 268 3.51 -23.72 15.43
CA ASP A 268 3.94 -24.72 14.45
C ASP A 268 5.44 -24.95 14.76
N PRO A 269 5.88 -26.17 15.09
CA PRO A 269 7.27 -26.44 15.44
C PRO A 269 8.28 -26.14 14.32
N ARG A 270 7.81 -25.67 13.16
CA ARG A 270 8.64 -25.17 12.05
C ARG A 270 8.83 -23.65 12.03
N VAL A 271 8.22 -22.91 12.96
CA VAL A 271 8.46 -21.47 13.17
C VAL A 271 9.15 -21.31 14.52
N THR A 272 10.48 -21.37 14.49
CA THR A 272 11.30 -21.06 15.67
C THR A 272 11.28 -19.56 15.90
N TRP A 273 10.55 -19.15 16.93
CA TRP A 273 10.85 -17.92 17.64
C TRP A 273 12.16 -18.19 18.40
N ALA A 274 13.27 -17.68 17.89
CA ALA A 274 14.49 -17.64 18.69
C ALA A 274 14.27 -16.54 19.75
N ASP A 275 13.84 -16.98 20.93
CA ASP A 275 13.93 -16.20 22.16
C ASP A 275 15.40 -16.22 22.62
N GLU A 276 16.08 -15.07 22.50
CA GLU A 276 17.05 -14.49 23.45
C GLU A 276 17.41 -13.05 23.02
#